data_AF-A0A965ZRD8-F1
#
_entry.id   AF-A0A965ZRD8-F1
#
_cell.length_a   1.000
_cell.length_b   1.000
_cell.length_c   1.000
_cell.angle_alpha   90.00
_cell.angle_beta   90.00
_cell.angle_gamma   90.00
#
_symmetry.space_group_name_H-M   'P 1'
#
loop_
_entity.id
_entity.type
_entity.pdbx_description
1 polymer ?
#
loop_
_entity_poly.entity_id
_entity_poly.type
_entity_poly.pdbx_seq_one_letter_code
_entity_poly.pdbx_strand_id
1 'polypeptide(L)'
;MTSGDTETSPQLQNSAPRREVLAWAFYDVANSGYTTVVLTTIYSAYFVAVVAGELENQSPGLPTLLWTVSVALANLIVLLSAPVLGAIADYRASKKPFLMA
;
A
#
# COMPACT_ATOMS: atom_id res chain seq x y z
N MET A 1 46.86 -29.17 -18.21
CA MET A 1 46.34 -29.06 -16.83
C MET A 1 46.00 -27.60 -16.57
N THR A 2 44.90 -27.16 -16.00
CA THR A 2 43.59 -27.72 -15.63
C THR A 2 42.78 -26.46 -15.31
N SER A 3 41.63 -26.34 -15.95
CA SER A 3 40.44 -25.59 -15.56
C SER A 3 40.53 -24.84 -14.22
N GLY A 4 40.74 -23.52 -14.27
CA GLY A 4 40.54 -22.62 -13.14
C GLY A 4 39.07 -22.26 -13.02
N ASP A 5 38.36 -23.04 -12.21
CA ASP A 5 37.32 -22.61 -11.27
C ASP A 5 36.25 -21.65 -11.82
N THR A 6 35.27 -22.31 -12.44
CA THR A 6 33.84 -22.02 -12.39
C THR A 6 33.44 -20.92 -11.41
N GLU A 7 33.14 -19.74 -11.94
CA GLU A 7 32.35 -18.73 -11.24
C GLU A 7 31.06 -19.39 -10.76
N THR A 8 30.99 -19.68 -9.47
CA THR A 8 29.81 -20.22 -8.81
C THR A 8 28.86 -19.06 -8.61
N SER A 9 28.10 -18.74 -9.66
CA SER A 9 26.96 -17.83 -9.59
C SER A 9 26.10 -18.19 -8.39
N PRO A 10 25.70 -17.22 -7.53
CA PRO A 10 24.93 -17.50 -6.34
C PRO A 10 23.64 -18.20 -6.73
N GLN A 11 23.47 -19.43 -6.22
CA GLN A 11 22.27 -20.24 -6.41
C GLN A 11 21.05 -19.43 -5.96
N LEU A 12 20.23 -19.05 -6.94
CA LEU A 12 19.05 -18.21 -6.75
C LEU A 12 18.05 -18.90 -5.81
N GLN A 13 17.70 -18.18 -4.76
CA GLN A 13 16.39 -18.11 -4.12
C GLN A 13 15.58 -19.42 -4.11
N ASN A 14 15.48 -20.05 -2.93
CA ASN A 14 14.42 -21.02 -2.64
C ASN A 14 13.06 -20.37 -2.99
N SER A 15 12.49 -20.73 -4.14
CA SER A 15 11.27 -20.11 -4.64
C SER A 15 10.11 -20.51 -3.72
N ALA A 16 9.35 -19.52 -3.23
CA ALA A 16 8.18 -19.79 -2.41
C ALA A 16 7.26 -20.81 -3.10
N PRO A 17 6.67 -21.75 -2.36
CA PRO A 17 5.82 -22.79 -2.96
C PRO A 17 4.69 -22.16 -3.76
N ARG A 18 4.32 -22.78 -4.89
CA ARG A 18 3.31 -22.22 -5.83
C ARG A 18 1.99 -21.80 -5.15
N ARG A 19 1.57 -22.50 -4.09
CA ARG A 19 0.38 -22.15 -3.31
C ARG A 19 0.51 -20.83 -2.56
N GLU A 20 1.70 -20.54 -2.03
CA GLU A 20 1.98 -19.29 -1.34
C GLU A 20 1.99 -18.12 -2.32
N VAL A 21 2.66 -18.29 -3.48
CA VAL A 21 2.64 -17.27 -4.54
C VAL A 21 1.21 -16.97 -5.00
N LEU A 22 0.38 -18.01 -5.20
CA LEU A 22 -1.04 -17.83 -5.55
C LEU A 22 -1.83 -17.14 -4.43
N ALA A 23 -1.61 -17.52 -3.16
CA ALA A 23 -2.27 -16.89 -2.02
C ALA A 23 -1.93 -15.39 -1.93
N TRP A 24 -0.66 -15.03 -2.10
CA TRP A 24 -0.22 -13.64 -2.13
C TRP A 24 -0.77 -12.88 -3.34
N ALA A 25 -0.85 -13.52 -4.51
CA ALA A 25 -1.44 -12.91 -5.70
C ALA A 25 -2.94 -12.62 -5.50
N PHE A 26 -3.72 -13.56 -4.95
CA PHE A 26 -5.13 -13.33 -4.65
C PHE A 26 -5.34 -12.29 -3.55
N TYR A 27 -4.46 -12.24 -2.55
CA TYR A 27 -4.48 -11.21 -1.52
C TYR A 27 -4.29 -9.81 -2.13
N ASP A 28 -3.30 -9.64 -3.00
CA ASP A 28 -3.03 -8.35 -3.65
C ASP A 28 -4.18 -7.90 -4.56
N VAL A 29 -4.78 -8.84 -5.30
CA VAL A 29 -5.99 -8.59 -6.12
C VAL A 29 -7.18 -8.16 -5.25
N ALA A 30 -7.43 -8.84 -4.14
CA ALA A 30 -8.53 -8.50 -3.25
C ALA A 30 -8.31 -7.14 -2.56
N ASN A 31 -7.09 -6.88 -2.09
CA ASN A 31 -6.75 -5.63 -1.40
C ASN A 31 -6.84 -4.41 -2.32
N SER A 32 -6.28 -4.50 -3.53
CA SER A 32 -6.36 -3.43 -4.53
C SER A 32 -7.78 -3.27 -5.08
N GLY A 33 -8.49 -4.38 -5.35
CA GLY A 33 -9.89 -4.37 -5.80
C GLY A 33 -10.87 -3.76 -4.79
N TYR A 34 -10.69 -4.07 -3.50
CA TYR A 34 -11.49 -3.48 -2.43
C TYR A 34 -11.32 -1.96 -2.36
N THR A 35 -10.07 -1.50 -2.33
CA THR A 35 -9.76 -0.07 -2.21
C THR A 35 -10.23 0.69 -3.44
N THR A 36 -10.08 0.14 -4.64
CA THR A 36 -10.49 0.81 -5.87
C THR A 36 -12.01 0.91 -6.03
N VAL A 37 -12.78 -0.13 -5.73
CA VAL A 37 -14.24 -0.11 -5.95
C VAL A 37 -15.02 0.33 -4.71
N VAL A 38 -14.76 -0.34 -3.58
CA VAL A 38 -15.57 -0.13 -2.38
C VAL A 38 -15.28 1.24 -1.77
N LEU A 39 -14.00 1.59 -1.62
CA LEU A 39 -13.65 2.85 -0.99
C LEU A 39 -13.92 4.05 -1.92
N THR A 40 -13.59 3.97 -3.21
CA THR A 40 -13.74 5.14 -4.10
C THR A 40 -15.18 5.36 -4.59
N THR A 41 -15.92 4.28 -4.89
CA THR A 41 -17.27 4.40 -5.49
C THR A 41 -18.35 4.28 -4.42
N ILE A 42 -18.35 3.18 -3.67
CA ILE A 42 -19.44 2.87 -2.73
C ILE A 42 -19.41 3.80 -1.52
N TYR A 43 -18.24 3.93 -0.89
CA TYR A 43 -18.10 4.73 0.33
C TYR A 43 -18.24 6.23 0.04
N SER A 44 -17.71 6.73 -1.07
CA SER A 44 -17.93 8.12 -1.52
C SER A 44 -19.42 8.46 -1.64
N ALA A 45 -20.19 7.59 -2.32
CA ALA A 45 -21.63 7.78 -2.47
C ALA A 45 -22.37 7.70 -1.12
N TYR A 46 -21.99 6.76 -0.24
CA TYR A 46 -22.55 6.63 1.10
C TYR A 46 -22.28 7.87 1.97
N PHE A 47 -21.07 8.42 1.91
CA PHE A 47 -20.70 9.60 2.68
C PHE A 47 -21.54 10.81 2.28
N VAL A 48 -21.65 11.08 0.98
CA VAL A 48 -22.45 12.20 0.46
C VAL A 48 -23.93 12.02 0.76
N ALA A 49 -24.48 10.81 0.60
CA ALA A 49 -25.92 10.57 0.73
C ALA A 49 -26.40 10.39 2.17
N VAL A 50 -25.61 9.77 3.05
CA VAL A 50 -26.05 9.36 4.39
C VAL A 50 -25.36 10.16 5.49
N VAL A 51 -24.04 10.37 5.39
CA VAL A 51 -23.28 11.07 6.43
C VAL A 51 -23.48 12.58 6.34
N ALA A 52 -23.43 13.11 5.11
CA ALA A 52 -23.58 14.54 4.85
C ALA A 52 -24.90 14.88 4.13
N GLY A 53 -25.81 13.92 3.92
CA GLY A 53 -27.04 14.12 3.15
C GLY A 53 -27.96 15.22 3.71
N GLU A 54 -28.00 15.39 5.04
CA GLU A 54 -28.79 16.45 5.69
C GLU A 54 -28.25 17.86 5.35
N LEU A 55 -26.95 18.00 5.10
CA LEU A 55 -26.30 19.27 4.78
C LEU A 55 -26.57 19.71 3.34
N GLU A 56 -26.91 18.79 2.43
CA GLU A 56 -27.29 19.12 1.05
C GLU A 56 -28.53 20.02 1.02
N ASN A 57 -29.50 19.77 1.91
CA ASN A 57 -30.72 20.56 2.01
C ASN A 57 -30.47 21.99 2.53
N GLN A 58 -29.39 22.19 3.28
CA GLN A 58 -29.03 23.48 3.86
C GLN A 58 -28.13 24.31 2.93
N SER A 59 -27.19 23.65 2.25
CA SER A 59 -26.28 24.30 1.31
C SER A 59 -25.82 23.30 0.24
N PRO A 60 -26.32 23.41 -1.00
CA PRO A 60 -25.99 22.49 -2.09
C PRO A 60 -24.48 22.41 -2.32
N GLY A 61 -23.92 21.19 -2.36
CA GLY A 61 -22.50 20.95 -2.67
C GLY A 61 -21.55 20.94 -1.46
N LEU A 62 -22.01 21.29 -0.24
CA LEU A 62 -21.21 21.08 0.98
C LEU A 62 -20.83 19.60 1.23
N PRO A 63 -21.71 18.61 1.00
CA PRO A 63 -21.37 17.20 1.18
C PRO A 63 -20.16 16.76 0.35
N THR A 64 -20.09 17.18 -0.91
CA THR A 64 -18.96 16.90 -1.81
C THR A 64 -17.68 17.60 -1.34
N LEU A 65 -17.80 18.85 -0.85
CA LEU A 65 -16.66 19.56 -0.27
C LEU A 65 -16.11 18.82 0.96
N LEU A 66 -16.99 18.42 1.90
CA LEU A 66 -16.59 17.67 3.10
C LEU A 66 -15.95 16.33 2.75
N TRP A 67 -16.46 15.64 1.74
CA TRP A 67 -15.86 14.42 1.21
C TRP A 67 -14.42 14.66 0.74
N THR A 68 -14.20 15.64 -0.14
CA THR A 68 -12.86 15.94 -0.67
C THR A 68 -11.89 16.43 0.40
N VAL A 69 -12.36 17.23 1.37
CA VAL A 69 -11.57 17.65 2.54
C VAL A 69 -11.18 16.47 3.40
N SER A 70 -12.09 15.51 3.62
CA SER A 70 -11.80 14.29 4.38
C SER A 70 -10.72 13.45 3.71
N VAL A 71 -10.81 13.29 2.38
CA VAL A 71 -9.79 12.60 1.59
C VAL A 71 -8.45 13.35 1.62
N ALA A 72 -8.46 14.68 1.54
CA ALA A 72 -7.24 15.49 1.65
C ALA A 72 -6.56 15.34 3.02
N LEU A 73 -7.34 15.34 4.10
CA LEU A 73 -6.83 15.13 5.46
C LEU A 73 -6.25 13.71 5.63
N ALA A 74 -6.92 12.69 5.11
CA ALA A 74 -6.40 11.33 5.12
C ALA A 74 -5.06 11.23 4.38
N ASN A 75 -4.95 11.85 3.20
CA ASN A 75 -3.70 11.90 2.44
C ASN A 75 -2.60 12.71 3.16
N LEU A 76 -2.95 13.78 3.88
CA LEU A 76 -1.99 14.52 4.69
C LEU A 76 -1.41 13.65 5.80
N ILE A 77 -2.23 12.85 6.47
CA ILE A 77 -1.77 11.91 7.50
C ILE A 77 -0.86 10.84 6.86
N VAL A 78 -1.22 10.32 5.68
CA VAL A 78 -0.37 9.38 4.94
C VAL A 78 0.96 10.03 4.57
N LEU A 79 0.95 11.27 4.07
CA LEU A 79 2.16 12.02 3.71
C LEU A 79 3.11 12.21 4.90
N LEU A 80 2.57 12.48 6.08
CA LEU A 80 3.37 12.66 7.31
C LEU A 80 3.85 11.33 7.90
N SER A 81 3.05 10.27 7.80
CA SER A 81 3.38 8.95 8.35
C SER A 81 4.30 8.13 7.44
N ALA A 82 4.19 8.29 6.11
CA ALA A 82 5.01 7.58 5.13
C ALA A 82 6.53 7.72 5.34
N PRO A 83 7.12 8.92 5.56
CA PRO A 83 8.56 9.04 5.82
C PRO A 83 8.96 8.44 7.17
N VAL A 84 8.09 8.49 8.18
CA VAL A 84 8.36 7.89 9.50
C VAL A 84 8.37 6.37 9.39
N LEU A 85 7.35 5.79 8.76
CA LEU A 85 7.25 4.34 8.54
C LEU A 85 8.33 3.84 7.58
N GLY A 86 8.65 4.61 6.54
CA GLY A 86 9.73 4.34 5.59
C GLY A 86 11.10 4.36 6.27
N ALA A 87 11.39 5.39 7.07
CA ALA A 87 12.64 5.47 7.83
C ALA A 87 12.77 4.30 8.84
N ILE A 88 11.66 3.89 9.50
CA ILE A 88 11.66 2.70 10.36
C ILE A 88 11.94 1.43 9.55
N ALA A 89 11.33 1.28 8.37
CA ALA A 89 11.55 0.12 7.50
C ALA A 89 13.01 0.07 7.01
N ASP A 90 13.59 1.20 6.62
CA ASP A 90 14.99 1.32 6.18
C ASP A 90 15.98 1.03 7.31
N TYR A 91 15.66 1.49 8.54
CA TYR A 91 16.45 1.16 9.72
C TYR A 91 16.37 -0.34 10.07
N ARG A 92 15.20 -0.97 9.85
CA ARG A 92 14.99 -2.41 10.08
C ARG A 92 15.62 -3.28 8.99
N ALA A 93 15.82 -2.74 7.78
CA ALA A 93 16.54 -3.38 6.67
C ALA A 93 18.08 -3.19 6.74
N SER A 94 18.61 -2.53 7.78
CA SER A 94 20.04 -2.23 7.92
C SER A 94 20.83 -3.29 8.72
N LYS A 95 20.80 -4.55 8.28
CA LYS A 95 21.77 -5.59 8.72
C LYS A 95 22.23 -6.49 7.58
N LYS A 96 22.71 -5.90 6.48
CA LYS A 96 23.48 -6.66 5.48
C LYS A 96 24.62 -5.94 4.73
N PRO A 97 25.35 -4.97 5.31
CA PRO A 97 26.75 -4.82 4.96
C PRO A 97 27.56 -5.64 5.97
N PHE A 98 27.83 -6.88 5.57
CA PHE A 98 28.93 -7.71 6.08
C PHE A 98 30.27 -7.05 5.65
N LEU A 99 30.46 -5.79 6.06
CA LEU A 99 31.64 -4.95 5.87
C LEU A 99 32.51 -5.01 7.14
N MET A 100 32.85 -6.24 7.53
CA MET A 100 34.10 -6.60 8.19
C MET A 100 34.46 -7.91 7.48
N ALA A 101 35.30 -7.85 6.45
CA ALA A 101 36.74 -8.07 6.58
C ALA A 101 37.03 -9.49 7.10
#